data_AF-A0A5E4IPA8-F1
#
_entry.id   AF-A0A5E4IPA8-F1
#
_cell.length_a   1.000
_cell.length_b   1.000
_cell.length_c   1.000
_cell.angle_alpha   90.00
_cell.angle_beta   90.00
_cell.angle_gamma   90.00
#
_symmetry.space_group_name_H-M   'P 1'
#
loop_
_entity.id
_entity.type
_entity.pdbx_description
1 polymer ?
#
loop_
_entity_poly.entity_id
_entity_poly.type
_entity_poly.pdbx_seq_one_letter_code
_entity_poly.pdbx_strand_id
1 'polypeptide(L)'
;MNVRGNSAKVKSAIGDYEYSVKWNGEKEIGKGRIDSNDDEALFKGFLGFPAIAFLMKKELVSVNPAILEASRGIDWEKIFEENEKGKKDASHETESKIKSELIRRGVKQEEIEEYLKKTLKEIKKLEMKPLGELV
;
A
#
# COMPACT_ATOMS: atom_id res chain seq x y z
N MET A 1 2.98 -8.98 9.51
CA MET A 1 2.24 -7.91 10.20
C MET A 1 1.66 -8.45 11.50
N ASN A 2 1.74 -7.68 12.59
CA ASN A 2 1.06 -7.95 13.86
C ASN A 2 -0.06 -6.92 14.05
N VAL A 3 -1.31 -7.36 14.24
CA VAL A 3 -2.48 -6.47 14.42
C VAL A 3 -2.94 -6.51 15.88
N ARG A 4 -3.14 -5.34 16.49
CA ARG A 4 -3.67 -5.17 17.84
C ARG A 4 -4.80 -4.15 17.83
N GLY A 5 -6.03 -4.64 17.73
CA GLY A 5 -7.23 -3.79 17.65
C GLY A 5 -7.11 -2.80 16.50
N ASN A 6 -7.03 -1.51 16.83
CA ASN A 6 -6.98 -0.41 15.87
C ASN A 6 -5.56 0.04 15.51
N SER A 7 -4.55 -0.77 15.81
CA SER A 7 -3.16 -0.53 15.42
C SER A 7 -2.51 -1.76 14.81
N ALA A 8 -1.46 -1.55 14.03
CA ALA A 8 -0.65 -2.64 13.51
C ALA A 8 0.82 -2.28 13.38
N LYS A 9 1.63 -3.33 13.41
CA LYS A 9 3.01 -3.35 13.01
C LYS A 9 3.13 -4.05 11.66
N VAL A 10 3.50 -3.31 10.62
CA VAL A 10 3.56 -3.78 9.23
C VAL A 10 5.02 -3.88 8.82
N LYS A 11 5.47 -5.05 8.38
CA LYS A 11 6.84 -5.22 7.89
C LYS A 11 6.94 -4.71 6.44
N SER A 12 8.11 -4.20 6.06
CA SER A 12 8.45 -3.94 4.66
C SER A 12 8.38 -5.23 3.83
N ALA A 13 8.40 -5.08 2.50
CA ALA A 13 8.30 -6.22 1.58
C ALA A 13 9.46 -7.23 1.74
N ILE A 14 10.63 -6.75 2.16
CA ILE A 14 11.84 -7.55 2.40
C ILE A 14 12.08 -7.85 3.89
N GLY A 15 11.32 -7.22 4.80
CA GLY A 15 11.26 -7.55 6.23
C GLY A 15 12.35 -6.94 7.11
N ASP A 16 13.11 -5.99 6.59
CA ASP A 16 14.17 -5.24 7.25
C ASP A 16 13.68 -4.07 8.11
N TYR A 17 12.49 -3.52 7.80
CA TYR A 17 11.86 -2.43 8.53
C TYR A 17 10.43 -2.77 8.97
N GLU A 18 9.96 -2.10 10.03
CA GLU A 18 8.60 -2.25 10.57
C GLU A 18 7.90 -0.90 10.80
N TYR A 19 6.85 -0.65 10.02
CA TYR A 19 5.96 0.50 10.13
C TYR A 19 4.92 0.31 11.24
N SER A 20 4.49 1.41 11.83
CA SER A 20 3.39 1.51 12.79
C SER A 20 2.21 2.18 12.12
N VAL A 21 1.05 1.53 12.17
CA VAL A 21 -0.22 2.06 11.64
C VAL A 21 -1.20 2.24 12.80
N LYS A 22 -1.91 3.36 12.83
CA LYS A 22 -3.02 3.64 13.75
C LYS A 22 -4.26 4.02 12.97
N TRP A 23 -5.41 3.49 13.38
CA TRP A 23 -6.71 3.76 12.79
C TRP A 23 -7.71 4.10 13.91
N ASN A 24 -8.76 4.86 13.62
CA ASN A 24 -9.77 5.18 14.63
C ASN A 24 -10.87 4.11 14.78
N GLY A 25 -10.90 3.08 13.93
CA GLY A 25 -11.91 2.03 13.99
C GLY A 25 -13.18 2.32 13.17
N GLU A 26 -13.28 3.52 12.60
CA GLU A 26 -14.45 3.94 11.83
C GLU A 26 -14.43 3.34 10.43
N LYS A 27 -15.51 2.62 10.10
CA LYS A 27 -15.70 1.94 8.80
C LYS A 27 -16.62 2.70 7.86
N GLU A 28 -17.35 3.68 8.38
CA GLU A 28 -18.24 4.50 7.58
C GLU A 28 -17.44 5.46 6.67
N ILE A 29 -17.94 5.64 5.45
CA ILE A 29 -17.34 6.53 4.44
C ILE A 29 -17.17 7.94 5.03
N GLY A 30 -15.95 8.47 4.92
CA GLY A 30 -15.64 9.85 5.34
C GLY A 30 -15.46 10.08 6.85
N LYS A 31 -15.67 9.02 7.67
CA LYS A 31 -15.44 9.03 9.14
C LYS A 31 -14.14 8.34 9.54
N GLY A 32 -13.61 7.48 8.69
CA GLY A 32 -12.34 6.78 8.88
C GLY A 32 -11.17 7.75 9.04
N ARG A 33 -10.35 7.51 10.06
CA ARG A 33 -9.07 8.21 10.25
C ARG A 33 -7.94 7.21 10.39
N ILE A 34 -6.85 7.41 9.66
CA ILE A 34 -5.70 6.52 9.67
C ILE A 34 -4.40 7.31 9.57
N ASP A 35 -3.35 6.80 10.19
CA ASP A 35 -2.01 7.36 10.15
C ASP A 35 -0.98 6.22 10.14
N SER A 36 0.15 6.46 9.49
CA SER A 36 1.29 5.54 9.43
C SER A 36 2.59 6.32 9.47
N ASN A 37 3.57 5.80 10.19
CA ASN A 37 4.91 6.40 10.26
C ASN A 37 5.78 6.10 9.01
N ASP A 38 5.16 5.83 7.86
CA ASP A 38 5.93 5.81 6.62
C ASP A 38 6.14 7.26 6.16
N ASP A 39 7.29 7.53 5.57
CA ASP A 39 7.69 8.88 5.18
C ASP A 39 6.85 9.41 3.99
N GLU A 40 6.06 8.57 3.32
CA GLU A 40 5.23 8.89 2.15
C GLU A 40 3.78 9.27 2.51
N ALA A 41 3.25 8.84 3.65
CA ALA A 41 1.90 9.13 4.14
C ALA A 41 1.72 10.62 4.47
N LEU A 42 2.83 11.33 4.71
CA LEU A 42 2.89 12.77 4.87
C LEU A 42 2.85 13.54 3.54
N PHE A 43 2.97 12.88 2.38
CA PHE A 43 3.01 13.55 1.09
C PHE A 43 1.71 13.39 0.29
N LYS A 44 0.99 14.52 0.12
CA LYS A 44 -0.07 14.72 -0.90
C LYS A 44 -1.40 13.97 -0.72
N GLY A 45 -1.73 13.49 0.48
CA GLY A 45 -3.08 12.97 0.77
C GLY A 45 -3.36 11.57 0.20
N PHE A 46 -2.31 10.80 -0.08
CA PHE A 46 -2.41 9.38 -0.40
C PHE A 46 -2.13 8.53 0.84
N LEU A 47 -2.79 7.37 0.93
CA LEU A 47 -2.47 6.38 1.96
C LEU A 47 -1.19 5.65 1.57
N GLY A 48 -0.19 5.70 2.43
CA GLY A 48 1.03 4.91 2.29
C GLY A 48 0.76 3.40 2.29
N PHE A 49 1.71 2.62 1.78
CA PHE A 49 1.57 1.17 1.63
C PHE A 49 1.20 0.44 2.95
N PRO A 50 1.78 0.78 4.12
CA PRO A 50 1.43 0.16 5.39
C PRO A 50 -0.05 0.40 5.77
N ALA A 51 -0.58 1.60 5.52
CA ALA A 51 -1.97 1.91 5.77
C ALA A 51 -2.91 1.09 4.87
N ILE A 52 -2.59 0.97 3.57
CA ILE A 52 -3.35 0.13 2.64
C ILE A 52 -3.31 -1.34 3.06
N ALA A 53 -2.13 -1.87 3.41
CA ALA A 53 -1.97 -3.25 3.87
C ALA A 53 -2.76 -3.54 5.16
N PHE A 54 -2.82 -2.56 6.07
CA PHE A 54 -3.65 -2.65 7.27
C PHE A 54 -5.16 -2.67 6.91
N LEU A 55 -5.62 -1.79 6.02
CA LEU A 55 -7.02 -1.75 5.58
C LEU A 55 -7.43 -3.03 4.85
N MET A 56 -6.53 -3.61 4.06
CA MET A 56 -6.70 -4.93 3.47
C MET A 56 -6.91 -6.01 4.53
N LYS A 57 -6.12 -5.98 5.62
CA LYS A 57 -6.28 -6.92 6.73
C LYS A 57 -7.56 -6.69 7.55
N LYS A 58 -8.10 -5.48 7.51
CA LYS A 58 -9.40 -5.11 8.09
C LYS A 58 -10.58 -5.42 7.17
N GLU A 59 -10.34 -6.01 6.00
CA GLU A 59 -11.36 -6.34 4.99
C GLU A 59 -12.11 -5.11 4.47
N LEU A 60 -11.49 -3.93 4.59
CA LEU A 60 -12.03 -2.66 4.05
C LEU A 60 -11.58 -2.40 2.61
N VAL A 61 -10.49 -3.07 2.20
CA VAL A 61 -9.94 -3.06 0.84
C VAL A 61 -9.75 -4.53 0.43
N SER A 62 -10.14 -4.87 -0.80
CA SER A 62 -10.02 -6.22 -1.32
C SER A 62 -8.57 -6.63 -1.50
N VAL A 63 -8.28 -7.92 -1.33
CA VAL A 63 -6.99 -8.52 -1.63
C VAL A 63 -7.16 -9.53 -2.76
N ASN A 64 -6.27 -9.50 -3.75
CA ASN A 64 -6.11 -10.60 -4.69
C ASN A 64 -4.97 -11.51 -4.20
N PRO A 65 -5.25 -12.76 -3.75
CA PRO A 65 -4.24 -13.64 -3.20
C PRO A 65 -3.12 -14.00 -4.19
N ALA A 66 -3.44 -14.13 -5.49
CA ALA A 66 -2.46 -14.47 -6.51
C ALA A 66 -1.45 -13.33 -6.71
N ILE A 67 -1.94 -12.08 -6.79
CA ILE A 67 -1.10 -10.88 -6.88
C ILE A 67 -0.29 -10.70 -5.58
N LEU A 68 -0.92 -10.90 -4.43
CA LEU A 68 -0.23 -10.80 -3.14
C LEU A 68 0.94 -11.79 -3.05
N GLU A 69 0.70 -13.06 -3.40
CA GLU A 69 1.76 -14.08 -3.37
C GLU A 69 2.84 -13.79 -4.42
N ALA A 70 2.47 -13.43 -5.64
CA ALA A 70 3.42 -13.06 -6.69
C ALA A 70 4.25 -11.82 -6.32
N SER A 71 3.68 -10.87 -5.57
CA SER A 71 4.40 -9.68 -5.12
C SER A 71 5.41 -9.93 -3.99
N ARG A 72 5.33 -11.08 -3.30
CA ARG A 72 6.19 -11.37 -2.14
C ARG A 72 7.66 -11.41 -2.55
N GLY A 73 8.50 -10.75 -1.75
CA GLY A 73 9.95 -10.69 -1.98
C GLY A 73 10.36 -9.78 -3.14
N ILE A 74 9.44 -9.02 -3.74
CA ILE A 74 9.82 -7.90 -4.61
C ILE A 74 10.26 -6.74 -3.73
N ASP A 75 11.53 -6.36 -3.87
CA ASP A 75 12.12 -5.20 -3.19
C ASP A 75 11.80 -3.93 -3.98
N TRP A 76 10.59 -3.41 -3.77
CA TRP A 76 10.10 -2.23 -4.49
C TRP A 76 10.90 -0.96 -4.16
N GLU A 77 11.40 -0.84 -2.93
CA GLU A 77 12.21 0.28 -2.46
C GLU A 77 13.52 0.33 -3.24
N LYS A 78 14.23 -0.81 -3.33
CA LYS A 78 15.42 -0.90 -4.18
C LYS A 78 15.12 -0.60 -5.65
N ILE A 79 14.00 -1.10 -6.20
CA ILE A 79 13.61 -0.81 -7.59
C ILE A 79 13.38 0.70 -7.76
N PHE A 80 12.74 1.34 -6.78
CA PHE A 80 12.50 2.78 -6.78
C PHE A 80 13.81 3.56 -6.70
N GLU A 81 14.69 3.27 -5.73
CA GLU A 81 16.01 3.89 -5.59
C GLU A 81 16.87 3.76 -6.86
N GLU A 82 16.81 2.61 -7.54
CA GLU A 82 17.48 2.40 -8.82
C GLU A 82 16.96 3.31 -9.92
N ASN A 83 15.67 3.68 -9.88
CA ASN A 83 15.01 4.56 -10.85
C ASN A 83 15.10 6.05 -10.45
N GLU A 84 15.16 6.36 -9.16
CA GLU A 84 15.12 7.72 -8.59
C GLU A 84 16.38 8.53 -8.85
N LYS A 85 17.48 7.90 -9.31
CA LYS A 85 18.78 8.54 -9.64
C LYS A 85 18.70 9.58 -10.77
N GLY A 86 17.90 10.64 -10.60
CA GLY A 86 17.79 11.83 -11.43
C GLY A 86 16.56 11.91 -12.35
N LYS A 87 15.56 11.04 -12.22
CA LYS A 87 14.44 10.97 -13.20
C LYS A 87 13.10 11.42 -12.61
N LYS A 88 12.40 12.31 -13.34
CA LYS A 88 11.03 12.74 -13.02
C LYS A 88 10.01 11.60 -13.07
N ASP A 89 10.32 10.51 -13.78
CA ASP A 89 9.40 9.41 -14.07
C ASP A 89 9.68 8.15 -13.23
N ALA A 90 10.44 8.26 -12.14
CA ALA A 90 10.86 7.12 -11.32
C ALA A 90 9.68 6.26 -10.83
N SER A 91 8.54 6.87 -10.48
CA SER A 91 7.33 6.14 -10.08
C SER A 91 6.74 5.30 -11.22
N HIS A 92 6.73 5.82 -12.45
CA HIS A 92 6.19 5.11 -13.61
C HIS A 92 7.12 3.96 -14.06
N GLU A 93 8.44 4.19 -14.02
CA GLU A 93 9.44 3.14 -14.29
C GLU A 93 9.35 2.02 -13.23
N THR A 94 9.14 2.39 -11.96
CA THR A 94 8.97 1.44 -10.85
C THR A 94 7.71 0.60 -11.03
N GLU A 95 6.57 1.24 -11.29
CA GLU A 95 5.31 0.55 -11.57
C GLU A 95 5.47 -0.44 -12.74
N SER A 96 6.07 0.00 -13.84
CA SER A 96 6.29 -0.83 -15.04
C SER A 96 7.17 -2.05 -14.75
N LYS A 97 8.24 -1.88 -13.97
CA LYS A 97 9.12 -2.99 -13.56
C LYS A 97 8.38 -3.99 -12.66
N ILE A 98 7.59 -3.52 -11.70
CA ILE A 98 6.81 -4.37 -10.81
C ILE A 98 5.76 -5.17 -11.61
N LYS A 99 5.01 -4.51 -12.50
CA LYS A 99 4.05 -5.19 -13.40
C LYS A 99 4.73 -6.27 -14.23
N SER A 100 5.89 -5.94 -14.81
CA SER A 100 6.67 -6.89 -15.60
C SER A 100 7.11 -8.11 -14.78
N GLU A 101 7.50 -7.91 -13.52
CA GLU A 101 7.88 -8.99 -12.62
C GLU A 101 6.67 -9.86 -12.22
N LEU A 102 5.52 -9.26 -11.95
CA LEU A 102 4.28 -10.01 -11.69
C LEU A 102 3.87 -10.87 -12.89
N ILE A 103 4.00 -10.33 -14.11
CA ILE A 103 3.74 -11.06 -15.35
C ILE A 103 4.72 -12.24 -15.50
N ARG A 104 6.01 -12.03 -15.24
CA ARG A 104 7.01 -13.11 -15.22
C ARG A 104 6.69 -14.20 -14.21
N ARG A 105 6.04 -13.85 -13.10
CA ARG A 105 5.57 -14.77 -12.05
C ARG A 105 4.21 -15.41 -12.34
N GLY A 106 3.66 -15.21 -13.55
CA GLY A 106 2.46 -15.91 -14.02
C GLY A 106 1.14 -15.19 -13.78
N VAL A 107 1.16 -13.93 -13.31
CA VAL A 107 -0.06 -13.12 -13.21
C VAL A 107 -0.36 -12.48 -14.57
N LYS A 108 -1.61 -12.54 -15.03
CA LYS A 108 -1.98 -11.89 -16.30
C LYS A 108 -2.01 -10.38 -16.17
N GLN A 109 -1.65 -9.67 -17.23
CA GLN A 109 -1.68 -8.20 -17.25
C GLN A 109 -3.08 -7.67 -16.94
N GLU A 110 -4.11 -8.28 -17.50
CA GLU A 110 -5.51 -7.89 -17.28
C GLU A 110 -5.91 -8.02 -15.80
N GLU A 111 -5.46 -9.10 -15.14
CA GLU A 111 -5.74 -9.33 -13.71
C GLU A 111 -5.08 -8.25 -12.83
N ILE A 112 -3.87 -7.80 -13.19
CA ILE A 112 -3.16 -6.72 -12.50
C ILE A 112 -3.94 -5.41 -12.67
N GLU A 113 -4.30 -5.04 -13.90
CA GLU A 113 -5.01 -3.78 -14.18
C GLU A 113 -6.39 -3.73 -13.53
N GLU A 114 -7.15 -4.84 -13.59
CA GLU A 114 -8.44 -4.95 -12.92
C GLU A 114 -8.31 -4.80 -11.41
N TYR A 115 -7.29 -5.43 -10.82
CA TYR A 115 -7.04 -5.36 -9.39
C TYR A 115 -6.63 -3.95 -8.94
N LEU A 116 -5.72 -3.28 -9.67
CA LEU A 116 -5.32 -1.91 -9.38
C LEU A 116 -6.52 -0.97 -9.46
N LYS A 117 -7.31 -1.06 -10.53
CA LYS A 117 -8.52 -0.24 -10.72
C LYS A 117 -9.53 -0.44 -9.60
N LYS A 118 -9.77 -1.70 -9.20
CA LYS A 118 -10.67 -2.04 -8.10
C LYS A 118 -10.17 -1.48 -6.77
N THR A 119 -8.90 -1.71 -6.45
CA THR A 119 -8.26 -1.30 -5.19
C THR A 119 -8.27 0.23 -5.04
N LEU A 120 -7.89 0.96 -6.10
CA LEU A 120 -7.93 2.43 -6.10
C LEU A 120 -9.35 2.97 -5.90
N LYS A 121 -10.35 2.32 -6.50
CA LYS A 121 -11.76 2.69 -6.32
C LYS A 121 -12.23 2.44 -4.88
N GLU A 122 -11.82 1.34 -4.25
CA GLU A 122 -12.14 1.04 -2.86
C GLU A 122 -11.48 2.03 -1.90
N ILE A 123 -10.17 2.28 -2.06
CA ILE A 123 -9.43 3.26 -1.26
C ILE A 123 -10.08 4.64 -1.36
N LYS A 124 -10.40 5.10 -2.58
CA LYS A 124 -11.04 6.41 -2.80
C LYS A 124 -12.41 6.49 -2.12
N LYS A 125 -13.20 5.41 -2.14
CA LYS A 125 -14.52 5.37 -1.50
C LYS A 125 -14.48 5.44 0.01
N LEU A 126 -13.38 5.05 0.65
CA LEU A 126 -13.29 5.11 2.11
C LEU A 126 -13.21 6.56 2.61
N GLU A 127 -12.74 7.49 1.77
CA GLU A 127 -12.54 8.91 2.12
C GLU A 127 -11.79 9.08 3.47
N MET A 128 -10.77 8.24 3.67
CA MET A 128 -9.96 8.21 4.88
C MET A 128 -9.27 9.56 5.08
N LYS A 129 -9.31 10.05 6.31
CA LYS A 129 -8.63 11.30 6.70
C LYS A 129 -7.41 10.98 7.57
N PRO A 130 -6.44 11.89 7.67
CA PRO A 130 -5.39 11.77 8.68
C PRO A 130 -5.99 11.68 10.10
N LEU A 131 -5.32 10.94 10.99
CA LEU A 131 -5.68 10.88 12.41
C LEU A 131 -5.56 12.26 13.10
N GLY A 132 -4.80 13.19 12.52
CA GLY A 132 -4.47 14.51 13.08
C GLY A 132 -3.10 14.48 13.78
N GLU A 133 -2.57 15.64 14.18
CA GLU A 133 -1.36 15.70 15.01
C GLU A 133 -1.56 14.80 16.25
N LEU A 134 -0.59 13.91 16.50
CA LEU A 134 -0.47 13.22 17.78
C LEU A 134 -0.33 14.32 18.84
N VAL A 135 -1.41 14.59 19.59
CA VAL A 135 -1.37 15.47 20.77
C VAL A 135 -0.41 14.90 21.80
#